data_AF-A0A142L5J8-F1
#
_entry.id   AF-A0A142L5J8-F1
#
_cell.length_a   1.000
_cell.length_b   1.000
_cell.length_c   1.000
_cell.angle_alpha   90.00
_cell.angle_beta   90.00
_cell.angle_gamma   90.00
#
_symmetry.space_group_name_H-M   'P 1'
#
loop_
_entity.id
_entity.type
_entity.pdbx_description
1 polymer ?
#
loop_
_entity_poly.entity_id
_entity_poly.type
_entity_poly.pdbx_seq_one_letter_code
_entity_poly.pdbx_strand_id
1 'polypeptide(L)'
;MWFALASYRDAEIDFIYFFTGLNGNELSHRNGKIMPVQYINTSILPLRINKKGETTVLISSINGFDENELMKIMGIAKMIGNNVQGNTIICFPDYLESRDAPIVNDLKQVFNDASFTDRLTVCNYNNPILR
;
A
#
# COMPACT_ATOMS: atom_id res chain seq x y z
N MET A 1 -2.73 5.84 9.16
CA MET A 1 -3.57 4.92 9.96
C MET A 1 -5.06 5.29 9.92
N TRP A 2 -5.46 6.53 10.23
CA TRP A 2 -6.88 6.93 10.29
C TRP A 2 -7.70 6.55 9.04
N PHE A 3 -7.17 6.81 7.84
CA PHE A 3 -7.82 6.43 6.59
C PHE A 3 -8.18 4.94 6.53
N ALA A 4 -7.25 4.05 6.89
CA ALA A 4 -7.50 2.61 6.86
C ALA A 4 -8.62 2.21 7.85
N LEU A 5 -8.60 2.77 9.06
CA LEU A 5 -9.64 2.52 10.08
C LEU A 5 -11.02 3.06 9.65
N ALA A 6 -11.06 4.22 9.01
CA ALA A 6 -12.30 4.85 8.56
C ALA A 6 -12.91 4.13 7.34
N SER A 7 -12.07 3.80 6.35
CA SER A 7 -12.49 3.19 5.08
C SER A 7 -12.69 1.67 5.16
N TYR A 8 -12.10 1.00 6.15
CA TYR A 8 -12.20 -0.46 6.31
C TYR A 8 -12.71 -0.85 7.70
N ARG A 9 -13.95 -0.43 7.99
CA ARG A 9 -14.68 -0.91 9.17
C ARG A 9 -14.78 -2.44 9.14
N ASP A 10 -14.67 -3.04 10.33
CA ASP A 10 -14.75 -4.48 10.58
C ASP A 10 -13.69 -5.32 9.84
N ALA A 11 -12.58 -4.69 9.42
CA ALA A 11 -11.44 -5.38 8.84
C ALA A 11 -10.33 -5.60 9.87
N GLU A 12 -9.59 -6.69 9.73
CA GLU A 12 -8.34 -6.88 10.46
C GLU A 12 -7.24 -6.04 9.80
N ILE A 13 -6.72 -5.06 10.53
CA ILE A 13 -5.63 -4.21 10.07
C ILE A 13 -4.37 -4.56 10.85
N ASP A 14 -3.32 -4.91 10.13
CA ASP A 14 -2.00 -5.26 10.65
C ASP A 14 -0.92 -4.43 9.97
N PHE A 15 0.19 -4.19 10.66
CA PHE A 15 1.41 -3.72 10.03
C PHE A 15 2.05 -4.86 9.26
N ILE A 16 2.68 -4.54 8.13
CA ILE A 16 3.47 -5.49 7.36
C ILE A 16 4.86 -5.58 8.00
N TYR A 17 5.41 -6.79 8.11
CA TYR A 17 6.77 -7.01 8.56
C TYR A 17 7.61 -7.40 7.36
N PHE A 18 8.49 -6.51 6.93
CA PHE A 18 9.35 -6.75 5.77
C PHE A 18 10.25 -7.96 5.97
N PHE A 19 10.37 -8.76 4.92
CA PHE A 19 11.34 -9.84 4.87
C PHE A 19 12.75 -9.26 4.85
N THR A 20 13.58 -9.73 5.76
CA THR A 20 15.01 -9.42 5.90
C THR A 20 15.74 -10.71 6.20
N GLY A 21 17.07 -10.72 6.02
CA GLY A 21 17.88 -11.88 6.42
C GLY A 21 17.75 -12.26 7.91
N LEU A 22 17.32 -11.32 8.77
CA LEU A 22 17.17 -11.52 10.21
C LEU A 22 15.84 -12.21 10.61
N ASN A 23 14.79 -12.08 9.79
CA ASN A 23 13.47 -12.71 10.01
C ASN A 23 13.11 -13.65 8.85
N GLY A 24 14.14 -14.30 8.29
CA GLY A 24 14.03 -15.14 7.11
C GLY A 24 13.43 -16.53 7.35
N ASN A 25 13.23 -16.93 8.61
CA ASN A 25 12.60 -18.22 8.90
C ASN A 25 11.12 -18.22 8.51
N GLU A 26 10.60 -19.39 8.13
CA GLU A 26 9.18 -19.56 7.75
C GLU A 26 8.21 -19.34 8.92
N LEU A 27 8.71 -19.47 10.15
CA LEU A 27 7.95 -19.26 11.39
C LEU A 27 7.75 -17.77 11.73
N SER A 28 8.47 -16.86 11.04
CA SER A 28 8.39 -15.43 11.31
C SER A 28 7.08 -14.89 10.78
N HIS A 29 6.30 -14.28 11.68
CA HIS A 29 5.12 -13.52 11.30
C HIS A 29 5.49 -12.48 10.24
N ARG A 30 4.68 -12.41 9.18
CA ARG A 30 4.84 -11.42 8.08
C ARG A 30 3.99 -10.17 8.29
N ASN A 31 3.19 -10.16 9.35
CA ASN A 31 2.35 -9.04 9.74
C ASN A 31 1.96 -9.15 11.22
N GLY A 32 1.49 -8.06 11.82
CA GLY A 32 0.97 -8.07 13.19
C GLY A 32 0.54 -6.68 13.69
N LYS A 33 0.07 -6.62 14.94
CA LYS A 33 -0.48 -5.39 15.56
C LYS A 33 0.56 -4.39 16.05
N ILE A 34 1.82 -4.81 16.19
CA ILE A 34 2.90 -3.95 16.67
C ILE A 34 3.56 -3.27 15.47
N MET A 35 3.70 -1.94 15.52
CA MET A 35 4.38 -1.19 14.47
C MET A 35 5.88 -1.48 14.49
N PRO A 36 6.50 -1.82 13.35
CA PRO A 36 7.95 -1.91 13.23
C PRO A 36 8.61 -0.57 13.57
N VAL A 37 9.67 -0.60 14.38
CA VAL A 37 10.45 0.61 14.74
C VAL A 37 11.03 1.32 13.51
N GLN A 38 11.32 0.56 12.45
CA GLN A 38 11.83 1.09 11.19
C GLN A 38 10.86 2.11 10.57
N TYR A 39 9.55 1.97 10.80
CA TYR A 39 8.55 2.84 10.21
C TYR A 39 8.53 4.26 10.81
N ILE A 40 9.20 4.48 11.94
CA ILE A 40 9.32 5.80 12.55
C ILE A 40 10.13 6.76 11.65
N ASN A 41 11.09 6.22 10.89
CA ASN A 41 12.01 7.00 10.05
C ASN A 41 11.72 6.84 8.56
N THR A 42 10.56 6.32 8.17
CA THR A 42 10.18 6.17 6.76
C THR A 42 9.07 7.13 6.39
N SER A 43 9.04 7.57 5.13
CA SER A 43 7.93 8.36 4.59
C SER A 43 6.66 7.53 4.36
N ILE A 44 6.78 6.20 4.34
CA ILE A 44 5.68 5.30 4.02
C ILE A 44 5.20 4.51 5.23
N LEU A 45 3.92 4.16 5.24
CA LEU A 45 3.31 3.24 6.19
C LEU A 45 2.57 2.11 5.47
N PRO A 46 3.19 0.93 5.36
CA PRO A 46 2.58 -0.28 4.81
C PRO A 46 1.69 -1.00 5.83
N LEU A 47 0.48 -1.35 5.41
CA LEU A 47 -0.53 -2.05 6.20
C LEU A 47 -1.12 -3.20 5.38
N ARG A 48 -1.43 -4.30 6.06
CA ARG A 48 -2.28 -5.38 5.56
C ARG A 48 -3.68 -5.15 6.09
N ILE A 49 -4.66 -5.21 5.20
CA ILE A 49 -6.08 -5.15 5.54
C ILE A 49 -6.72 -6.46 5.10
N ASN A 50 -7.32 -7.21 6.02
CA ASN A 50 -8.13 -8.39 5.69
C ASN A 50 -9.59 -8.11 6.00
N LYS A 51 -10.44 -8.15 4.97
CA LYS A 51 -11.89 -8.01 5.11
C LYS A 51 -12.57 -9.17 4.41
N LYS A 52 -13.30 -10.00 5.18
CA LYS A 52 -14.04 -11.16 4.66
C LYS A 52 -13.18 -12.12 3.80
N GLY A 53 -11.93 -12.32 4.18
CA GLY A 53 -10.98 -13.19 3.46
C GLY A 53 -10.23 -12.51 2.32
N GLU A 54 -10.63 -11.29 1.91
CA GLU A 54 -9.92 -10.52 0.91
C GLU A 54 -8.79 -9.72 1.56
N THR A 55 -7.56 -9.91 1.07
CA THR A 55 -6.37 -9.21 1.56
C THR A 55 -6.03 -8.04 0.64
N THR A 56 -5.96 -6.85 1.22
CA THR A 56 -5.51 -5.61 0.57
C THR A 56 -4.21 -5.13 1.21
N VAL A 57 -3.21 -4.78 0.40
CA VAL A 57 -2.04 -4.05 0.86
C VAL A 57 -2.30 -2.56 0.67
N LEU A 58 -2.17 -1.80 1.75
CA LEU A 58 -2.31 -0.36 1.74
C LEU A 58 -0.97 0.28 2.12
N ILE A 59 -0.47 1.19 1.29
CA ILE A 59 0.74 1.97 1.59
C ILE A 59 0.39 3.45 1.52
N SER A 60 0.51 4.14 2.66
CA SER A 60 0.33 5.59 2.72
C SER A 60 1.68 6.29 2.73
N SER A 61 1.87 7.35 1.94
CA SER A 61 3.04 8.23 2.01
C SER A 61 2.70 9.53 2.74
N ILE A 62 3.60 10.01 3.60
CA ILE A 62 3.49 11.37 4.17
C ILE A 62 3.93 12.45 3.18
N ASN A 63 4.67 12.07 2.14
CA ASN A 63 5.09 12.96 1.06
C ASN A 63 3.92 13.24 0.12
N GLY A 64 3.95 14.38 -0.58
CA GLY A 64 3.03 14.66 -1.67
C GLY A 64 3.19 13.70 -2.84
N PHE A 65 2.20 13.67 -3.73
CA PHE A 65 2.20 12.89 -4.94
C PHE A 65 3.35 13.34 -5.86
N ASP A 66 4.19 12.38 -6.25
CA ASP A 66 5.28 12.54 -7.19
C ASP A 66 5.42 11.23 -8.00
N GLU A 67 5.76 11.35 -9.27
CA GLU A 67 5.90 10.20 -10.18
C GLU A 67 6.97 9.22 -9.69
N ASN A 68 8.14 9.72 -9.26
CA ASN A 68 9.23 8.86 -8.81
C ASN A 68 8.89 8.20 -7.47
N GLU A 69 8.19 8.91 -6.59
CA GLU A 69 7.71 8.35 -5.32
C GLU A 69 6.67 7.25 -5.58
N LEU A 70 5.70 7.48 -6.47
CA LEU A 70 4.72 6.47 -6.86
C LEU A 70 5.41 5.23 -7.46
N MET A 71 6.36 5.41 -8.38
CA MET A 71 7.12 4.31 -8.98
C MET A 71 7.84 3.46 -7.92
N LYS A 72 8.49 4.10 -6.94
CA LYS A 72 9.13 3.41 -5.81
C LYS A 72 8.12 2.62 -4.98
N ILE A 73 7.00 3.23 -4.62
CA ILE A 73 5.98 2.58 -3.78
C ILE A 73 5.33 1.41 -4.53
N MET A 74 5.09 1.53 -5.84
CA MET A 74 4.62 0.42 -6.67
C MET A 74 5.60 -0.77 -6.64
N GLY A 75 6.90 -0.50 -6.76
CA GLY A 75 7.93 -1.53 -6.64
C GLY A 75 7.92 -2.23 -5.27
N ILE A 76 7.82 -1.44 -4.21
CA ILE A 76 7.70 -1.94 -2.83
C ILE A 76 6.43 -2.79 -2.67
N ALA A 77 5.28 -2.31 -3.14
CA ALA A 77 4.00 -3.03 -3.04
C ALA A 77 4.02 -4.37 -3.79
N LYS A 78 4.68 -4.43 -4.95
CA LYS A 78 4.87 -5.68 -5.70
C LYS A 78 5.76 -6.67 -4.95
N MET A 79 6.86 -6.20 -4.36
CA MET A 79 7.79 -7.03 -3.58
C MET A 79 7.13 -7.59 -2.30
N ILE A 80 6.30 -6.79 -1.63
CA ILE A 80 5.58 -7.24 -0.44
C ILE A 80 4.46 -8.22 -0.79
N GLY A 81 3.74 -7.92 -1.88
CA GLY A 81 2.56 -8.67 -2.27
C GLY A 81 2.86 -10.07 -2.81
N ASN A 82 4.04 -10.27 -3.42
CA ASN A 82 4.43 -11.50 -4.12
C ASN A 82 3.30 -12.10 -4.99
N ASN A 83 2.48 -11.24 -5.61
CA ASN A 83 1.30 -11.60 -6.41
C ASN A 83 0.19 -12.38 -5.68
N VAL A 84 0.20 -12.43 -4.35
CA VAL A 84 -0.82 -13.12 -3.53
C VAL A 84 -1.89 -12.15 -3.01
N GLN A 85 -1.69 -10.84 -3.18
CA GLN A 85 -2.61 -9.81 -2.71
C GLN A 85 -3.82 -9.61 -3.63
N GLY A 86 -5.00 -9.46 -3.03
CA GLY A 86 -6.26 -9.22 -3.73
C GLY A 86 -6.30 -7.80 -4.32
N ASN A 87 -5.95 -6.79 -3.52
CA ASN A 87 -5.88 -5.39 -3.98
C ASN A 87 -4.63 -4.67 -3.44
N THR A 88 -4.20 -3.64 -4.16
CA THR A 88 -3.15 -2.70 -3.70
C THR A 88 -3.70 -1.29 -3.70
N ILE A 89 -3.49 -0.57 -2.60
CA ILE A 89 -3.88 0.84 -2.46
C ILE A 89 -2.67 1.65 -2.06
N ILE A 90 -2.35 2.66 -2.86
CA ILE A 90 -1.32 3.64 -2.55
C ILE A 90 -2.02 4.96 -2.28
N CYS A 91 -1.73 5.60 -1.15
CA CYS A 91 -2.36 6.88 -0.84
C CYS A 91 -1.35 7.98 -0.55
N PHE A 92 -1.64 9.16 -1.09
CA PHE A 92 -0.91 10.41 -0.91
C PHE A 92 -1.82 11.48 -0.28
N PRO A 93 -1.28 12.49 0.41
CA PRO A 93 -2.09 13.53 1.06
C PRO A 93 -2.78 14.49 0.07
N ASP A 94 -2.25 14.61 -1.14
CA ASP A 94 -2.57 15.66 -2.12
C ASP A 94 -2.83 15.12 -3.54
N TYR A 95 -2.95 13.79 -3.69
CA TYR A 95 -3.34 13.17 -4.96
C TYR A 95 -4.72 13.67 -5.38
N LEU A 96 -4.84 14.02 -6.67
CA LEU A 96 -6.09 14.43 -7.30
C LEU A 96 -6.25 13.70 -8.62
N GLU A 97 -7.29 12.86 -8.73
CA GLU A 97 -7.52 12.03 -9.92
C GLU A 97 -7.62 12.85 -11.21
N SER A 98 -8.27 14.02 -11.18
CA SER A 98 -8.40 14.91 -12.35
C SER A 98 -7.07 15.45 -12.88
N ARG A 99 -6.03 15.50 -12.04
CA ARG A 99 -4.70 16.00 -12.37
C ARG A 99 -3.71 14.87 -12.62
N ASP A 100 -3.73 13.85 -11.75
CA ASP A 100 -2.63 12.90 -11.58
C ASP A 100 -2.91 11.54 -12.24
N ALA A 101 -4.15 11.25 -12.65
CA ALA A 101 -4.51 9.98 -13.28
C ALA A 101 -3.70 9.63 -14.55
N PRO A 102 -3.35 10.59 -15.45
CA PRO A 102 -2.49 10.29 -16.59
C PRO A 102 -1.14 9.68 -16.17
N ILE A 103 -0.49 10.27 -15.16
CA ILE A 103 0.80 9.80 -14.62
C ILE A 103 0.66 8.39 -14.04
N VAL A 104 -0.41 8.14 -13.29
CA VAL A 104 -0.69 6.80 -12.74
C VAL A 104 -0.84 5.76 -13.86
N ASN A 105 -1.55 6.10 -14.93
CA ASN A 105 -1.77 5.19 -16.06
C ASN A 105 -0.49 4.91 -16.85
N ASP A 106 0.35 5.92 -17.06
CA ASP A 106 1.64 5.77 -17.72
C ASP A 106 2.56 4.84 -16.91
N LEU A 107 2.65 5.05 -15.59
CA LEU A 107 3.43 4.17 -14.70
C LEU A 107 2.90 2.74 -14.65
N LYS A 108 1.58 2.54 -14.68
CA LYS A 108 0.99 1.19 -14.78
C LYS A 108 1.46 0.48 -16.06
N GLN A 109 1.56 1.18 -17.19
CA GLN A 109 2.06 0.59 -18.43
C GLN A 109 3.54 0.23 -18.34
N VAL A 110 4.37 1.05 -17.68
CA VAL A 110 5.80 0.78 -17.47
C VAL A 110 6.03 -0.51 -16.67
N PHE A 111 5.22 -0.78 -15.64
CA PHE A 111 5.34 -1.98 -14.82
C PHE A 111 5.01 -3.29 -15.55
N ASN A 112 4.30 -3.22 -16.69
CA ASN A 112 3.95 -4.32 -17.58
C ASN A 112 3.51 -5.63 -16.86
N ASP A 113 2.65 -5.48 -15.85
CA ASP A 113 2.14 -6.59 -15.02
C ASP A 113 0.67 -6.35 -14.67
N ALA A 114 -0.21 -6.75 -15.59
CA ALA A 114 -1.67 -6.57 -15.46
C ALA A 114 -2.21 -7.15 -14.14
N SER A 115 -1.66 -8.28 -13.69
CA SER A 115 -2.09 -8.94 -12.45
C SER A 115 -1.93 -8.05 -11.20
N PHE A 116 -0.96 -7.14 -11.23
CA PHE A 116 -0.74 -6.14 -10.20
C PHE A 116 -1.44 -4.81 -10.51
N THR A 117 -1.30 -4.30 -11.74
CA THR A 117 -1.72 -2.93 -12.09
C THR A 117 -3.23 -2.76 -12.16
N ASP A 118 -3.97 -3.81 -12.50
CA ASP A 118 -5.44 -3.78 -12.59
C ASP A 118 -6.08 -3.69 -11.19
N ARG A 119 -5.37 -4.18 -10.18
CA ARG A 119 -5.78 -4.20 -8.77
C ARG A 119 -5.16 -3.06 -7.95
N LEU A 120 -4.40 -2.17 -8.60
CA LEU A 120 -3.76 -1.04 -7.98
C LEU A 120 -4.65 0.21 -8.09
N THR A 121 -4.96 0.82 -6.95
CA THR A 121 -5.68 2.09 -6.85
C THR A 121 -4.79 3.13 -6.18
N VAL A 122 -4.81 4.37 -6.68
CA VAL A 122 -4.17 5.51 -6.01
C VAL A 122 -5.24 6.40 -5.40
N CYS A 123 -5.05 6.86 -4.17
CA CYS A 123 -6.07 7.53 -3.38
C CYS A 123 -5.55 8.76 -2.64
N ASN A 124 -6.45 9.68 -2.31
CA ASN A 124 -6.17 10.74 -1.36
C ASN A 124 -6.66 10.35 0.04
N TYR A 125 -5.76 10.26 1.03
CA TYR A 125 -6.18 9.89 2.39
C TYR A 125 -6.70 11.05 3.24
N ASN A 126 -6.46 12.30 2.83
CA ASN A 126 -7.04 13.50 3.46
C ASN A 126 -8.46 13.78 2.95
N ASN A 127 -8.79 13.31 1.75
CA ASN A 127 -10.11 13.40 1.16
C ASN A 127 -10.64 11.99 0.79
N PRO A 128 -10.93 11.15 1.79
CA PRO A 128 -11.40 9.79 1.54
C PRO A 128 -12.78 9.81 0.88
N ILE A 129 -12.89 9.17 -0.28
CA ILE A 129 -14.20 8.69 -0.75
C ILE A 129 -14.53 7.45 0.09
N LEU A 130 -15.39 7.62 1.09
CA LEU A 130 -15.81 6.53 1.98
C LEU A 130 -16.51 5.44 1.14
N ARG A 131 -16.02 4.19 1.25
CA ARG A 131 -16.54 3.01 0.57
C ARG A 131 -17.28 2.09 1.54
#